data_AF-A0A7X8F7Y2-F1
#
_entry.id   AF-A0A7X8F7Y2-F1
#
_cell.length_a   1.000
_cell.length_b   1.000
_cell.length_c   1.000
_cell.angle_alpha   90.00
_cell.angle_beta   90.00
_cell.angle_gamma   90.00
#
_symmetry.space_group_name_H-M   'P 1'
#
loop_
_entity.id
_entity.type
_entity.pdbx_description
1 polymer ?
#
loop_
_entity_poly.entity_id
_entity_poly.type
_entity_poly.pdbx_seq_one_letter_code
_entity_poly.pdbx_strand_id
1 'polypeptide(L)'
;MKQKILLLSIAVTLLAITTSVMAQTYGLWVRGEQVTATNKDNLPCQSGTITYNPESFTLTLDNAVIDNTAGSFGRGIQSNINGLIIELKGTNTIENSSYQGIDLYSNTTIQGTGTLSIKKNTHASIALQLPNMTLTITGGCTINTDFGIRGGDYSQHLNIINSTVNVAKHGIYNLASLTLTGCKIATPAGAAFSETLHGVALDDALVETAISIIPDGSTGISASLAEQGIELVAGKNSVEVVLPHQASVSVYTLAGVEVFGKTLSAGNHQIPLANGFYVVKVNNGAEKVVVR
;
A
#
# COMPACT_ATOMS: atom_id res chain seq x y z
N MET A 1 -52.68 -4.80 73.93
CA MET A 1 -51.32 -4.31 73.61
C MET A 1 -50.95 -4.84 72.22
N LYS A 2 -50.93 -4.00 71.19
CA LYS A 2 -50.50 -4.36 69.82
C LYS A 2 -49.27 -3.52 69.49
N GLN A 3 -48.09 -4.14 69.49
CA GLN A 3 -46.82 -3.52 69.12
C GLN A 3 -46.74 -3.47 67.59
N LYS A 4 -46.77 -2.26 67.01
CA LYS A 4 -46.54 -2.04 65.58
C LYS A 4 -45.03 -2.04 65.34
N ILE A 5 -44.53 -3.06 64.65
CA ILE A 5 -43.14 -3.12 64.18
C ILE A 5 -43.08 -2.31 62.87
N LEU A 6 -42.39 -1.17 62.92
CA LEU A 6 -42.08 -0.34 61.76
C LEU A 6 -40.87 -0.95 61.03
N LEU A 7 -41.08 -1.57 59.87
CA LEU A 7 -39.98 -2.00 59.01
C LEU A 7 -39.37 -0.78 58.32
N LEU A 8 -38.13 -0.47 58.66
CA LEU A 8 -37.31 0.51 57.94
C LEU A 8 -36.71 -0.18 56.70
N SER A 9 -37.25 0.09 55.52
CA SER A 9 -36.70 -0.41 54.25
C SER A 9 -35.48 0.43 53.86
N ILE A 10 -34.28 -0.11 54.03
CA ILE A 10 -33.03 0.47 53.51
C ILE A 10 -33.01 0.24 51.99
N ALA A 11 -33.22 1.29 51.21
CA ALA A 11 -32.96 1.28 49.78
C ALA A 11 -31.45 1.40 49.54
N VAL A 12 -30.79 0.29 49.19
CA VAL A 12 -29.40 0.32 48.73
C VAL A 12 -29.42 0.72 47.26
N THR A 13 -29.08 1.97 46.97
CA THR A 13 -28.82 2.44 45.60
C THR A 13 -27.50 1.84 45.13
N LEU A 14 -27.58 0.84 44.24
CA LEU A 14 -26.43 0.28 43.55
C LEU A 14 -25.88 1.34 42.57
N LEU A 15 -24.81 2.04 42.96
CA LEU A 15 -24.09 2.94 42.09
C LEU A 15 -23.43 2.09 40.98
N ALA A 16 -23.90 2.21 39.74
CA ALA A 16 -23.25 1.55 38.60
C ALA A 16 -21.86 2.17 38.41
N ILE A 17 -20.83 1.48 38.88
CA ILE A 17 -19.44 1.83 38.59
C ILE A 17 -19.21 1.47 37.14
N THR A 18 -19.32 2.45 36.24
CA THR A 18 -18.92 2.27 34.84
C THR A 18 -17.40 2.15 34.82
N THR A 19 -16.88 0.92 34.74
CA THR A 19 -15.47 0.72 34.41
C THR A 19 -15.27 1.20 32.98
N SER A 20 -14.57 2.32 32.81
CA SER A 20 -14.09 2.75 31.50
C SER A 20 -13.16 1.67 30.96
N VAL A 21 -13.65 0.85 30.03
CA VAL A 21 -12.79 -0.03 29.25
C VAL A 21 -11.90 0.89 28.43
N MET A 22 -10.61 0.97 28.77
CA MET A 22 -9.65 1.67 27.93
C MET A 22 -9.67 0.98 26.57
N ALA A 23 -10.16 1.67 25.54
CA ALA A 23 -10.17 1.12 24.19
C ALA A 23 -8.72 0.80 23.79
N GLN A 24 -8.48 -0.39 23.27
CA GLN A 24 -7.17 -0.75 22.74
C GLN A 24 -6.77 0.30 21.70
N THR A 25 -5.60 0.90 21.89
CA THR A 25 -5.04 1.87 20.96
C THR A 25 -3.97 1.22 20.11
N TYR A 26 -3.78 1.75 18.91
CA TYR A 26 -2.74 1.32 17.99
C TYR A 26 -1.73 2.46 17.81
N GLY A 27 -0.47 2.11 17.51
CA GLY A 27 0.58 3.07 17.20
C GLY A 27 0.39 3.72 15.82
N LEU A 28 -0.83 4.12 15.47
CA LEU A 28 -1.22 4.66 14.18
C LEU A 28 -2.13 5.87 14.43
N TRP A 29 -1.90 6.94 13.67
CA TRP A 29 -2.70 8.15 13.70
C TRP A 29 -3.07 8.56 12.28
N VAL A 30 -4.31 9.01 12.11
CA VAL A 30 -4.83 9.57 10.85
C VAL A 30 -5.44 10.94 11.17
N ARG A 31 -4.97 12.00 10.50
CA ARG A 31 -5.34 13.41 10.80
C ARG A 31 -5.11 13.81 12.26
N GLY A 32 -4.13 13.18 12.91
CA GLY A 32 -3.85 13.39 14.33
C GLY A 32 -4.75 12.64 15.31
N GLU A 33 -5.77 11.93 14.84
CA GLU A 33 -6.59 11.07 15.68
C GLU A 33 -5.94 9.69 15.78
N GLN A 34 -5.76 9.21 17.02
CA GLN A 34 -5.19 7.88 17.25
C GLN A 34 -6.21 6.81 16.84
N VAL A 35 -5.73 5.79 16.13
CA VAL A 35 -6.54 4.62 15.79
C VAL A 35 -6.72 3.76 17.04
N THR A 36 -7.95 3.34 17.28
CA THR A 36 -8.41 2.55 18.42
C THR A 36 -9.31 1.41 17.94
N ALA A 37 -9.55 0.43 18.79
CA ALA A 37 -10.51 -0.64 18.51
C ALA A 37 -11.92 -0.12 18.18
N THR A 38 -12.27 1.09 18.63
CA THR A 38 -13.58 1.71 18.42
C THR A 38 -13.70 2.41 17.07
N ASN A 39 -12.63 3.05 16.57
CA ASN A 39 -12.67 3.84 15.33
C ASN A 39 -11.97 3.17 14.13
N LYS A 40 -11.32 2.01 14.32
CA LYS A 40 -10.55 1.32 13.26
C LYS A 40 -11.34 1.04 11.98
N ASP A 41 -12.66 0.89 12.05
CA ASP A 41 -13.51 0.58 10.89
C ASP A 41 -14.12 1.85 10.23
N ASN A 42 -13.86 3.03 10.80
CA ASN A 42 -14.36 4.30 10.26
C ASN A 42 -13.46 5.47 10.71
N LEU A 43 -12.29 5.60 10.07
CA LEU A 43 -11.34 6.66 10.37
C LEU A 43 -11.68 7.96 9.62
N PRO A 44 -11.34 9.13 10.20
CA PRO A 44 -11.79 10.42 9.67
C PRO A 44 -11.19 10.74 8.30
N CYS A 45 -12.05 11.03 7.33
CA CYS A 45 -11.71 11.54 6.00
C CYS A 45 -12.81 12.49 5.49
N GLN A 46 -12.48 13.33 4.50
CA GLN A 46 -13.44 14.22 3.84
C GLN A 46 -14.36 13.46 2.87
N SER A 47 -13.81 12.43 2.21
CA SER A 47 -14.53 11.52 1.33
C SER A 47 -13.80 10.18 1.26
N GLY A 48 -14.48 9.17 0.72
CA GLY A 48 -13.98 7.80 0.64
C GLY A 48 -14.08 7.07 1.97
N THR A 49 -13.26 6.04 2.14
CA THR A 49 -13.20 5.28 3.40
C THR A 49 -11.76 4.99 3.80
N ILE A 50 -11.53 4.97 5.12
CA ILE A 50 -10.26 4.58 5.72
C ILE A 50 -10.55 3.59 6.83
N THR A 51 -9.96 2.40 6.73
CA THR A 51 -10.12 1.34 7.74
C THR A 51 -8.77 0.72 8.11
N TYR A 52 -8.65 0.22 9.33
CA TYR A 52 -7.47 -0.42 9.86
C TYR A 52 -7.81 -1.82 10.37
N ASN A 53 -7.14 -2.84 9.81
CA ASN A 53 -7.19 -4.20 10.31
C ASN A 53 -5.95 -4.47 11.21
N PRO A 54 -6.13 -4.64 12.54
CA PRO A 54 -5.03 -4.91 13.46
C PRO A 54 -4.41 -6.30 13.31
N GLU A 55 -5.12 -7.29 12.74
CA GLU A 55 -4.59 -8.65 12.57
C GLU A 55 -3.58 -8.73 11.43
N SER A 56 -3.82 -7.99 10.35
CA SER A 56 -2.94 -7.93 9.18
C SER A 56 -2.07 -6.67 9.12
N PHE A 57 -2.15 -5.81 10.14
CA PHE A 57 -1.52 -4.49 10.18
C PHE A 57 -1.81 -3.64 8.93
N THR A 58 -3.03 -3.71 8.40
CA THR A 58 -3.39 -3.08 7.12
C THR A 58 -4.27 -1.86 7.31
N LEU A 59 -3.77 -0.67 6.96
CA LEU A 59 -4.55 0.56 6.77
C LEU A 59 -4.98 0.65 5.30
N THR A 60 -6.28 0.50 5.02
CA THR A 60 -6.83 0.61 3.67
C THR A 60 -7.33 2.03 3.41
N LEU A 61 -6.90 2.62 2.31
CA LEU A 61 -7.41 3.88 1.78
C LEU A 61 -8.18 3.58 0.49
N ASP A 62 -9.49 3.83 0.49
CA ASP A 62 -10.34 3.59 -0.67
C ASP A 62 -11.05 4.89 -1.08
N ASN A 63 -10.55 5.48 -2.17
CA ASN A 63 -10.97 6.79 -2.67
C ASN A 63 -10.94 7.89 -1.59
N ALA A 64 -10.01 7.76 -0.65
CA ALA A 64 -9.95 8.54 0.57
C ALA A 64 -9.32 9.92 0.35
N VAL A 65 -9.93 10.96 0.92
CA VAL A 65 -9.35 12.31 1.00
C VAL A 65 -9.09 12.69 2.45
N ILE A 66 -7.82 12.75 2.82
CA ILE A 66 -7.33 13.15 4.13
C ILE A 66 -6.95 14.64 4.05
N ASP A 67 -7.88 15.52 4.43
CA ASP A 67 -7.64 16.96 4.52
C ASP A 67 -7.29 17.37 5.95
N ASN A 68 -6.07 17.86 6.19
CA ASN A 68 -5.58 18.21 7.51
C ASN A 68 -5.90 19.64 8.00
N THR A 69 -6.71 20.39 7.26
CA THR A 69 -7.10 21.76 7.65
C THR A 69 -7.73 21.84 9.05
N ALA A 70 -8.40 20.77 9.50
CA ALA A 70 -9.07 20.70 10.81
C ALA A 70 -8.33 19.86 11.88
N GLY A 71 -7.08 19.43 11.63
CA GLY A 71 -6.36 18.49 12.51
C GLY A 71 -5.46 19.17 13.55
N SER A 72 -5.32 18.55 14.73
CA SER A 72 -4.50 19.05 15.85
C SER A 72 -3.01 18.67 15.78
N PHE A 73 -2.63 17.66 14.98
CA PHE A 73 -1.26 17.11 14.94
C PHE A 73 -0.54 17.22 13.59
N GLY A 74 -1.14 17.90 12.60
CA GLY A 74 -0.47 18.40 11.40
C GLY A 74 0.08 17.38 10.39
N ARG A 75 0.07 16.08 10.70
CA ARG A 75 0.50 14.98 9.82
C ARG A 75 -0.70 14.26 9.24
N GLY A 76 -0.61 13.79 7.99
CA GLY A 76 -1.69 13.03 7.34
C GLY A 76 -1.85 11.66 7.99
N ILE A 77 -0.79 10.86 7.91
CA ILE A 77 -0.67 9.54 8.54
C ILE A 77 0.63 9.52 9.35
N GLN A 78 0.57 9.03 10.58
CA GLN A 78 1.75 8.75 11.39
C GLN A 78 1.69 7.32 11.89
N SER A 79 2.80 6.57 11.82
CA SER A 79 2.83 5.20 12.31
C SER A 79 4.13 4.80 13.02
N ASN A 80 3.96 4.09 14.13
CA ASN A 80 4.98 3.38 14.90
C ASN A 80 4.78 1.85 14.79
N ILE A 81 3.98 1.37 13.84
CA ILE A 81 3.66 -0.05 13.69
C ILE A 81 4.68 -0.67 12.74
N ASN A 82 5.49 -1.59 13.27
CA ASN A 82 6.41 -2.35 12.45
C ASN A 82 5.67 -3.35 11.55
N GLY A 83 5.90 -3.25 10.25
CA GLY A 83 5.22 -4.06 9.24
C GLY A 83 3.85 -3.51 8.83
N LEU A 84 3.57 -2.21 9.06
CA LEU A 84 2.34 -1.60 8.56
C LEU A 84 2.22 -1.77 7.04
N ILE A 85 1.03 -2.16 6.58
CA ILE A 85 0.64 -2.14 5.17
C ILE A 85 -0.33 -0.98 4.97
N ILE A 86 -0.04 -0.10 4.02
CA ILE A 86 -0.97 0.92 3.51
C ILE A 86 -1.47 0.42 2.15
N GLU A 87 -2.70 -0.07 2.11
CA GLU A 87 -3.34 -0.60 0.90
C GLU A 87 -4.10 0.52 0.18
N LEU A 88 -3.74 0.79 -1.07
CA LEU A 88 -4.33 1.84 -1.89
C LEU A 88 -5.34 1.26 -2.89
N LYS A 89 -6.59 1.70 -2.75
CA LYS A 89 -7.69 1.43 -3.69
C LYS A 89 -8.21 2.74 -4.28
N GLY A 90 -8.49 2.74 -5.58
CA GLY A 90 -8.96 3.93 -6.28
C GLY A 90 -7.96 5.10 -6.19
N THR A 91 -8.49 6.32 -6.05
CA THR A 91 -7.69 7.55 -6.03
C THR A 91 -7.73 8.20 -4.66
N ASN A 92 -6.58 8.25 -3.98
CA ASN A 92 -6.45 8.75 -2.63
C ASN A 92 -5.64 10.04 -2.59
N THR A 93 -5.94 10.90 -1.62
CA THR A 93 -5.24 12.17 -1.42
C THR A 93 -4.98 12.42 0.06
N ILE A 94 -3.77 12.91 0.37
CA ILE A 94 -3.44 13.56 1.64
C ILE A 94 -3.09 15.01 1.31
N GLU A 95 -3.75 15.98 1.95
CA GLU A 95 -3.47 17.39 1.73
C GLU A 95 -3.52 18.27 2.97
N ASN A 96 -2.94 19.47 2.84
CA ASN A 96 -2.93 20.53 3.88
C ASN A 96 -2.26 20.09 5.19
N SER A 97 -1.25 19.23 5.13
CA SER A 97 -0.49 18.82 6.32
C SER A 97 0.47 19.93 6.74
N SER A 98 0.41 20.38 8.00
CA SER A 98 1.39 21.34 8.55
C SER A 98 2.75 20.71 8.89
N TYR A 99 2.89 19.39 8.71
CA TYR A 99 4.14 18.62 8.75
C TYR A 99 4.25 17.70 7.51
N GLN A 100 4.65 16.44 7.70
CA GLN A 100 4.70 15.42 6.65
C GLN A 100 3.29 14.93 6.28
N GLY A 101 3.11 14.52 5.02
CA GLY A 101 1.90 13.79 4.64
C GLY A 101 1.86 12.39 5.29
N ILE A 102 2.98 11.67 5.21
CA ILE A 102 3.18 10.38 5.89
C ILE A 102 4.46 10.45 6.72
N ASP A 103 4.36 10.12 8.00
CA ASP A 103 5.48 10.10 8.94
C ASP A 103 5.65 8.71 9.57
N LEU A 104 6.77 8.05 9.26
CA LEU A 104 6.99 6.64 9.60
C LEU A 104 8.09 6.49 10.64
N TYR A 105 7.83 5.68 11.65
CA TYR A 105 8.76 5.30 12.71
C TYR A 105 9.00 3.78 12.75
N SER A 106 8.53 3.02 11.75
CA SER A 106 8.86 1.60 11.58
C SER A 106 8.74 1.16 10.10
N ASN A 107 9.18 -0.06 9.79
CA ASN A 107 9.08 -0.62 8.45
C ASN A 107 7.63 -0.61 7.95
N THR A 108 7.43 -0.15 6.71
CA THR A 108 6.10 0.05 6.13
C THR A 108 6.09 -0.37 4.66
N THR A 109 4.99 -0.95 4.22
CA THR A 109 4.71 -1.25 2.81
C THR A 109 3.54 -0.41 2.33
N ILE A 110 3.68 0.29 1.20
CA ILE A 110 2.57 0.91 0.47
C ILE A 110 2.32 0.04 -0.77
N GLN A 111 1.10 -0.43 -0.94
CA GLN A 111 0.72 -1.38 -1.99
C GLN A 111 -0.70 -1.16 -2.52
N GLY A 112 -1.15 -2.07 -3.40
CA GLY A 112 -2.41 -1.96 -4.13
C GLY A 112 -2.21 -1.29 -5.50
N THR A 113 -3.21 -1.36 -6.36
CA THR A 113 -3.14 -0.76 -7.71
C THR A 113 -3.65 0.69 -7.73
N GLY A 114 -3.96 1.26 -6.57
CA GLY A 114 -4.48 2.62 -6.44
C GLY A 114 -3.42 3.71 -6.58
N THR A 115 -3.90 4.95 -6.58
CA THR A 115 -3.07 6.16 -6.57
C THR A 115 -3.13 6.85 -5.21
N LEU A 116 -2.02 7.40 -4.75
CA LEU A 116 -1.94 8.32 -3.61
C LEU A 116 -1.25 9.61 -4.04
N SER A 117 -1.92 10.75 -3.84
CA SER A 117 -1.35 12.08 -4.03
C SER A 117 -1.16 12.78 -2.69
N ILE A 118 0.07 13.23 -2.39
CA ILE A 118 0.41 13.98 -1.17
C ILE A 118 0.81 15.39 -1.58
N LYS A 119 -0.02 16.37 -1.24
CA LYS A 119 0.11 17.75 -1.73
C LYS A 119 -0.07 18.79 -0.64
N LYS A 120 0.44 20.01 -0.85
CA LYS A 120 0.31 21.16 0.07
C LYS A 120 0.75 20.86 1.51
N ASN A 121 1.70 19.94 1.69
CA ASN A 121 2.38 19.73 2.96
C ASN A 121 3.54 20.74 3.11
N THR A 122 4.03 21.00 4.32
CA THR A 122 5.10 21.98 4.56
C THR A 122 6.49 21.36 4.72
N HIS A 123 6.57 20.05 4.94
CA HIS A 123 7.81 19.27 5.10
C HIS A 123 7.94 18.21 4.01
N ALA A 124 8.92 17.29 4.06
CA ALA A 124 8.93 16.11 3.18
C ALA A 124 7.55 15.43 3.14
N SER A 125 7.08 15.03 1.96
CA SER A 125 5.76 14.40 1.82
C SER A 125 5.71 13.03 2.51
N ILE A 126 6.84 12.30 2.47
CA ILE A 126 7.03 11.06 3.21
C ILE A 126 8.36 11.15 3.96
N ALA A 127 8.36 10.87 5.27
CA ALA A 127 9.58 10.78 6.06
C ALA A 127 9.70 9.44 6.79
N LEU A 128 10.92 8.89 6.81
CA LEU A 128 11.29 7.73 7.61
C LEU A 128 12.20 8.22 8.75
N GLN A 129 11.74 8.11 9.99
CA GLN A 129 12.34 8.84 11.11
C GLN A 129 13.41 8.06 11.89
N LEU A 130 13.21 6.76 12.13
CA LEU A 130 14.13 5.96 12.95
C LEU A 130 15.18 5.22 12.11
N PRO A 131 16.32 4.84 12.70
CA PRO A 131 17.40 4.20 11.97
C PRO A 131 17.04 2.83 11.36
N ASN A 132 17.69 2.46 10.26
CA ASN A 132 17.64 1.14 9.63
C ASN A 132 16.23 0.65 9.24
N MET A 133 15.32 1.58 8.94
CA MET A 133 13.97 1.25 8.50
C MET A 133 13.87 1.20 6.99
N THR A 134 12.91 0.41 6.50
CA THR A 134 12.61 0.29 5.07
C THR A 134 11.16 0.71 4.78
N LEU A 135 11.02 1.59 3.80
CA LEU A 135 9.75 1.81 3.10
C LEU A 135 9.78 1.01 1.80
N THR A 136 8.78 0.14 1.61
CA THR A 136 8.59 -0.58 0.35
C THR A 136 7.35 -0.06 -0.36
N ILE A 137 7.47 0.29 -1.63
CA ILE A 137 6.38 0.69 -2.51
C ILE A 137 6.23 -0.38 -3.59
N THR A 138 5.10 -1.06 -3.62
CA THR A 138 4.87 -2.24 -4.48
C THR A 138 3.43 -2.34 -4.97
N GLY A 139 3.07 -3.42 -5.66
CA GLY A 139 1.70 -3.72 -6.07
C GLY A 139 1.19 -2.93 -7.27
N GLY A 140 2.06 -2.17 -7.96
CA GLY A 140 1.66 -1.37 -9.12
C GLY A 140 1.00 -0.05 -8.76
N CYS A 141 1.12 0.42 -7.51
CA CYS A 141 0.57 1.71 -7.10
C CYS A 141 1.27 2.88 -7.80
N THR A 142 0.59 4.02 -7.76
CA THR A 142 1.16 5.32 -8.16
C THR A 142 1.20 6.26 -6.97
N ILE A 143 2.39 6.76 -6.64
CA ILE A 143 2.59 7.77 -5.58
C ILE A 143 3.02 9.08 -6.23
N ASN A 144 2.29 10.15 -5.95
CA ASN A 144 2.63 11.51 -6.38
C ASN A 144 2.85 12.38 -5.15
N THR A 145 4.00 13.05 -5.06
CA THR A 145 4.31 13.94 -3.94
C THR A 145 4.74 15.32 -4.43
N ASP A 146 4.24 16.37 -3.77
CA ASP A 146 4.71 17.74 -4.02
C ASP A 146 6.16 17.92 -3.55
N PHE A 147 6.50 17.34 -2.39
CA PHE A 147 7.80 17.44 -1.74
C PHE A 147 8.46 16.06 -1.56
N GLY A 148 9.72 16.09 -1.12
CA GLY A 148 10.61 14.94 -1.16
C GLY A 148 10.20 13.73 -0.31
N ILE A 149 10.88 12.62 -0.57
CA ILE A 149 10.89 11.42 0.27
C ILE A 149 12.23 11.39 1.00
N ARG A 150 12.19 11.38 2.35
CA ARG A 150 13.38 11.65 3.17
C ARG A 150 13.62 10.59 4.25
N GLY A 151 14.87 10.14 4.40
CA GLY A 151 15.33 9.43 5.60
C GLY A 151 15.80 10.34 6.74
N GLY A 152 15.79 9.82 7.97
CA GLY A 152 16.11 10.57 9.19
C GLY A 152 17.61 10.82 9.36
N ASP A 153 18.44 9.82 9.05
CA ASP A 153 19.86 9.79 9.45
C ASP A 153 20.77 8.98 8.51
N TYR A 154 20.43 8.91 7.21
CA TYR A 154 21.20 8.19 6.18
C TYR A 154 21.22 6.67 6.32
N SER A 155 20.47 6.09 7.25
CA SER A 155 20.41 4.63 7.46
C SER A 155 19.14 3.98 6.92
N GLN A 156 18.19 4.76 6.40
CA GLN A 156 16.90 4.25 5.92
C GLN A 156 16.96 3.82 4.46
N HIS A 157 16.11 2.87 4.10
CA HIS A 157 16.06 2.27 2.77
C HIS A 157 14.71 2.55 2.11
N LEU A 158 14.74 2.81 0.81
CA LEU A 158 13.55 2.91 -0.02
C LEU A 158 13.60 1.83 -1.11
N ASN A 159 12.60 0.96 -1.13
CA ASN A 159 12.43 -0.06 -2.17
C ASN A 159 11.22 0.28 -3.03
N ILE A 160 11.39 0.35 -4.35
CA ILE A 160 10.30 0.58 -5.30
C ILE A 160 10.26 -0.60 -6.26
N ILE A 161 9.11 -1.27 -6.31
CA ILE A 161 8.93 -2.54 -7.01
C ILE A 161 7.72 -2.44 -7.95
N ASN A 162 7.95 -2.40 -9.26
CA ASN A 162 6.90 -2.29 -10.28
C ASN A 162 5.88 -1.17 -10.04
N SER A 163 6.25 -0.11 -9.34
CA SER A 163 5.37 1.00 -8.99
C SER A 163 5.86 2.30 -9.61
N THR A 164 4.95 3.27 -9.72
CA THR A 164 5.27 4.62 -10.19
C THR A 164 5.40 5.56 -9.00
N VAL A 165 6.50 6.30 -8.92
CA VAL A 165 6.73 7.32 -7.88
C VAL A 165 7.18 8.61 -8.55
N ASN A 166 6.39 9.66 -8.36
CA ASN A 166 6.68 11.01 -8.85
C ASN A 166 6.88 11.94 -7.66
N VAL A 167 8.04 12.57 -7.58
CA VAL A 167 8.37 13.58 -6.57
C VAL A 167 8.59 14.90 -7.28
N ALA A 168 7.82 15.93 -6.98
CA ALA A 168 7.89 17.19 -7.72
C ALA A 168 9.07 18.08 -7.32
N LYS A 169 9.43 18.12 -6.02
CA LYS A 169 10.49 18.98 -5.46
C LYS A 169 11.19 18.35 -4.28
N HIS A 170 12.40 18.84 -3.97
CA HIS A 170 13.24 18.44 -2.84
C HIS A 170 13.74 16.99 -2.88
N GLY A 171 13.51 16.27 -3.97
CA GLY A 171 14.20 15.02 -4.28
C GLY A 171 13.86 13.81 -3.41
N ILE A 172 14.68 12.78 -3.55
CA ILE A 172 14.70 11.56 -2.73
C ILE A 172 16.07 11.50 -2.08
N TYR A 173 16.13 11.66 -0.76
CA TYR A 173 17.39 11.99 -0.07
C TYR A 173 17.43 11.52 1.39
N ASN A 174 18.62 11.62 1.98
CA ASN A 174 18.95 11.12 3.31
C ASN A 174 18.74 9.62 3.52
N LEU A 175 18.98 8.80 2.50
CA LEU A 175 18.80 7.35 2.54
C LEU A 175 20.15 6.61 2.50
N ALA A 176 20.19 5.42 3.10
CA ALA A 176 21.27 4.46 2.89
C ALA A 176 21.22 3.86 1.49
N SER A 177 20.02 3.53 1.01
CA SER A 177 19.84 2.96 -0.32
C SER A 177 18.48 3.30 -0.95
N LEU A 178 18.48 3.30 -2.28
CA LEU A 178 17.29 3.23 -3.13
C LEU A 178 17.39 1.98 -4.01
N THR A 179 16.51 1.01 -3.77
CA THR A 179 16.44 -0.22 -4.57
C THR A 179 15.29 -0.09 -5.57
N LEU A 180 15.60 -0.29 -6.86
CA LEU A 180 14.60 -0.30 -7.93
C LEU A 180 14.53 -1.71 -8.52
N THR A 181 13.36 -2.35 -8.40
CA THR A 181 13.10 -3.67 -8.98
C THR A 181 11.97 -3.55 -9.99
N GLY A 182 12.27 -3.77 -11.27
CA GLY A 182 11.25 -3.56 -12.31
C GLY A 182 10.99 -2.09 -12.64
N CYS A 183 11.88 -1.20 -12.23
CA CYS A 183 11.70 0.23 -12.30
C CYS A 183 13.01 0.91 -12.71
N LYS A 184 12.87 2.09 -13.30
CA LYS A 184 13.98 2.99 -13.59
C LYS A 184 13.64 4.42 -13.23
N ILE A 185 14.66 5.22 -12.94
CA ILE A 185 14.53 6.68 -12.90
C ILE A 185 14.41 7.15 -14.36
N ALA A 186 13.22 7.63 -14.73
CA ALA A 186 12.95 8.17 -16.06
C ALA A 186 13.25 9.67 -16.16
N THR A 187 13.05 10.41 -15.06
CA THR A 187 13.31 11.84 -15.00
C THR A 187 14.03 12.18 -13.69
N PRO A 188 15.07 13.04 -13.71
CA PRO A 188 15.78 13.47 -14.92
C PRO A 188 16.59 12.31 -15.53
N ALA A 189 16.78 12.34 -16.84
CA ALA A 189 17.56 11.31 -17.52
C ALA A 189 19.02 11.32 -17.02
N GLY A 190 19.58 10.14 -16.75
CA GLY A 190 20.93 9.97 -16.23
C GLY A 190 21.05 10.08 -14.71
N ALA A 191 19.99 10.46 -13.99
CA ALA A 191 20.01 10.44 -12.54
C ALA A 191 20.08 9.00 -11.99
N ALA A 192 20.83 8.86 -10.90
CA ALA A 192 21.03 7.59 -10.20
C ALA A 192 21.09 7.84 -8.69
N PHE A 193 20.95 6.77 -7.90
CA PHE A 193 21.22 6.88 -6.47
C PHE A 193 22.73 7.01 -6.22
N SER A 194 23.13 8.02 -5.45
CA SER A 194 24.50 8.20 -5.00
C SER A 194 24.61 7.80 -3.53
N GLU A 195 25.43 6.79 -3.24
CA GLU A 195 25.73 6.38 -1.87
C GLU A 195 26.48 7.48 -1.09
N THR A 196 27.30 8.27 -1.78
CA THR A 196 28.05 9.38 -1.16
C THR A 196 27.15 10.55 -0.78
N LEU A 197 26.17 10.87 -1.63
CA LEU A 197 25.22 11.97 -1.38
C LEU A 197 23.96 11.51 -0.66
N HIS A 198 23.82 10.19 -0.41
CA HIS A 198 22.68 9.57 0.25
C HIS A 198 21.32 9.91 -0.40
N GLY A 199 21.27 9.93 -1.73
CA GLY A 199 20.05 10.33 -2.45
C GLY A 199 20.16 10.20 -3.96
N VAL A 200 19.06 10.52 -4.66
CA VAL A 200 19.04 10.59 -6.12
C VAL A 200 19.81 11.84 -6.58
N ALA A 201 20.82 11.62 -7.41
CA ALA A 201 21.76 12.63 -7.86
C ALA A 201 21.93 12.62 -9.38
N LEU A 202 22.34 13.77 -9.91
CA LEU A 202 22.74 13.98 -11.30
C LEU A 202 23.92 14.97 -11.29
N ASP A 203 24.96 14.69 -12.08
CA ASP A 203 26.15 15.54 -12.18
C ASP A 203 26.76 15.89 -10.81
N ASP A 204 26.95 14.88 -9.95
CA ASP A 204 27.51 14.99 -8.60
C ASP A 204 26.74 15.90 -7.62
N ALA A 205 25.48 16.21 -7.89
CA ALA A 205 24.59 16.96 -7.01
C ALA A 205 23.25 16.25 -6.80
N LEU A 206 22.64 16.44 -5.62
CA LEU A 206 21.29 15.93 -5.35
C LEU A 206 20.26 16.60 -6.27
N VAL A 207 19.33 15.80 -6.79
CA VAL A 207 18.23 16.30 -7.62
C VAL A 207 17.17 16.92 -6.70
N GLU A 208 17.03 18.24 -6.75
CA GLU A 208 15.99 18.97 -5.99
C GLU A 208 14.71 19.25 -6.80
N THR A 209 14.70 18.89 -8.08
CA THR A 209 13.58 19.09 -9.00
C THR A 209 12.78 17.80 -9.18
N ALA A 210 11.95 17.73 -10.22
CA ALA A 210 11.07 16.60 -10.46
C ALA A 210 11.85 15.30 -10.69
N ILE A 211 11.53 14.28 -9.91
CA ILE A 211 11.98 12.90 -10.10
C ILE A 211 10.78 12.06 -10.49
N SER A 212 10.93 11.26 -11.55
CA SER A 212 9.93 10.26 -11.94
C SER A 212 10.59 8.90 -12.03
N ILE A 213 10.10 7.96 -11.22
CA ILE A 213 10.46 6.56 -11.23
C ILE A 213 9.25 5.82 -11.78
N ILE A 214 9.46 5.06 -12.86
CA ILE A 214 8.40 4.34 -13.56
C ILE A 214 8.79 2.87 -13.70
N PRO A 215 7.81 1.97 -13.86
CA PRO A 215 8.08 0.61 -14.30
C PRO A 215 8.89 0.61 -15.61
N ASP A 216 9.94 -0.19 -15.67
CA ASP A 216 10.80 -0.29 -16.85
C ASP A 216 10.39 -1.41 -17.81
N GLY A 217 9.34 -2.17 -17.44
CA GLY A 217 8.86 -3.33 -18.18
C GLY A 217 9.71 -4.59 -17.94
N SER A 218 10.73 -4.57 -17.08
CA SER A 218 11.56 -5.76 -16.80
C SER A 218 10.90 -6.76 -15.85
N THR A 219 9.92 -6.33 -15.04
CA THR A 219 9.16 -7.23 -14.16
C THR A 219 7.64 -7.06 -14.19
N GLY A 220 7.12 -6.19 -15.07
CA GLY A 220 5.70 -6.10 -15.40
C GLY A 220 5.42 -6.83 -16.73
N ILE A 221 4.71 -7.96 -16.67
CA ILE A 221 4.18 -8.71 -17.84
C ILE A 221 5.09 -8.67 -19.07
N SER A 222 6.33 -9.14 -18.97
CA SER A 222 7.28 -9.10 -20.10
C SER A 222 7.96 -10.41 -20.42
N ALA A 223 7.99 -11.38 -19.49
CA ALA A 223 8.23 -12.74 -19.92
C ALA A 223 6.93 -13.25 -20.54
N SER A 224 6.92 -13.35 -21.88
CA SER A 224 5.91 -14.18 -22.55
C SER A 224 5.83 -15.51 -21.82
N LEU A 225 4.65 -16.14 -21.76
CA LEU A 225 4.53 -17.45 -21.11
C LEU A 225 5.55 -18.44 -21.72
N ALA A 226 5.81 -18.32 -23.02
CA ALA A 226 6.87 -19.03 -23.73
C ALA A 226 8.28 -18.84 -23.14
N GLU A 227 8.68 -17.62 -22.74
CA GLU A 227 9.98 -17.36 -22.09
C GLU A 227 10.10 -18.01 -20.71
N GLN A 228 8.96 -18.24 -20.05
CA GLN A 228 8.90 -18.98 -18.78
C GLN A 228 8.81 -20.51 -19.00
N GLY A 229 8.88 -20.99 -20.26
CA GLY A 229 8.68 -22.39 -20.60
C GLY A 229 7.24 -22.88 -20.39
N ILE A 230 6.29 -21.95 -20.33
CA ILE A 230 4.86 -22.24 -20.18
C ILE A 230 4.23 -22.23 -21.57
N GLU A 231 3.55 -23.32 -21.92
CA GLU A 231 2.85 -23.43 -23.20
C GLU A 231 1.34 -23.39 -23.00
N LEU A 232 0.64 -22.68 -23.88
CA LEU A 232 -0.82 -22.64 -23.95
C LEU A 232 -1.29 -23.26 -25.25
N VAL A 233 -2.09 -24.32 -25.17
CA VAL A 233 -2.68 -24.98 -26.33
C VAL A 233 -4.20 -24.82 -26.30
N ALA A 234 -4.74 -24.01 -27.20
CA ALA A 234 -6.19 -23.89 -27.37
C ALA A 234 -6.76 -25.20 -27.94
N GLY A 235 -7.64 -25.82 -27.18
CA GLY A 235 -8.37 -27.03 -27.57
C GLY A 235 -9.85 -26.76 -27.77
N LYS A 236 -10.60 -27.84 -28.05
CA LYS A 236 -12.05 -27.76 -28.16
C LYS A 236 -12.66 -27.56 -26.78
N ASN A 237 -13.33 -26.43 -26.54
CA ASN A 237 -13.87 -26.06 -25.22
C ASN A 237 -12.87 -26.13 -24.05
N SER A 238 -11.57 -25.89 -24.31
CA SER A 238 -10.56 -25.86 -23.25
C SER A 238 -9.31 -25.12 -23.67
N VAL A 239 -8.50 -24.73 -22.68
CA VAL A 239 -7.07 -24.43 -22.87
C VAL A 239 -6.25 -25.43 -22.07
N GLU A 240 -5.26 -26.05 -22.70
CA GLU A 240 -4.21 -26.79 -21.99
C GLU A 240 -3.10 -25.83 -21.59
N VAL A 241 -2.69 -25.89 -20.33
CA VAL A 241 -1.59 -25.11 -19.74
C VAL A 241 -0.50 -26.09 -19.34
N VAL A 242 0.66 -26.00 -19.98
CA VAL A 242 1.83 -26.81 -19.66
C VAL A 242 2.74 -26.00 -18.75
N LEU A 243 3.00 -26.52 -17.54
CA LEU A 243 3.77 -25.82 -16.52
C LEU A 243 5.09 -26.54 -16.22
N PRO A 244 6.26 -25.87 -16.28
CA PRO A 244 7.54 -26.48 -15.93
C PRO A 244 7.74 -26.61 -14.41
N HIS A 245 7.01 -25.83 -13.62
CA HIS A 245 7.01 -25.86 -12.16
C HIS A 245 5.61 -25.51 -11.62
N GLN A 246 5.39 -25.65 -10.33
CA GLN A 246 4.13 -25.19 -9.71
C GLN A 246 3.94 -23.69 -9.93
N ALA A 247 2.73 -23.27 -10.31
CA ALA A 247 2.43 -21.87 -10.61
C ALA A 247 0.95 -21.53 -10.33
N SER A 248 0.69 -20.26 -10.04
CA SER A 248 -0.67 -19.74 -9.92
C SER A 248 -1.21 -19.35 -11.30
N VAL A 249 -2.31 -19.96 -11.69
CA VAL A 249 -2.97 -19.78 -12.99
C VAL A 249 -4.35 -19.18 -12.80
N SER A 250 -4.59 -18.04 -13.43
CA SER A 250 -5.92 -17.43 -13.52
C SER A 250 -6.31 -17.20 -14.97
N VAL A 251 -7.59 -17.40 -15.30
CA VAL A 251 -8.15 -17.15 -16.63
C VAL A 251 -9.24 -16.11 -16.51
N TYR A 252 -9.17 -15.07 -17.34
CA TYR A 252 -10.11 -13.97 -17.36
C TYR A 252 -10.81 -13.90 -18.72
N THR A 253 -12.08 -13.51 -18.71
CA THR A 253 -12.76 -13.03 -19.93
C THR A 253 -12.19 -11.67 -20.36
N LEU A 254 -12.49 -11.23 -21.59
CA LEU A 254 -12.12 -9.87 -22.03
C LEU A 254 -12.79 -8.74 -21.22
N ALA A 255 -13.88 -9.05 -20.50
CA ALA A 255 -14.51 -8.11 -19.58
C ALA A 255 -13.81 -8.06 -18.20
N GLY A 256 -12.71 -8.79 -18.01
CA GLY A 256 -11.95 -8.84 -16.76
C GLY A 256 -12.53 -9.78 -15.69
N VAL A 257 -13.59 -10.53 -16.00
CA VAL A 257 -14.18 -11.50 -15.06
C VAL A 257 -13.31 -12.75 -14.99
N GLU A 258 -12.87 -13.14 -13.79
CA GLU A 258 -12.14 -14.39 -13.55
C GLU A 258 -13.07 -15.59 -13.67
N VAL A 259 -12.72 -16.53 -14.55
CA VAL A 259 -13.48 -17.77 -14.82
C VAL A 259 -12.75 -19.02 -14.33
N PHE A 260 -11.47 -18.88 -13.97
CA PHE A 260 -10.64 -19.92 -13.37
C PHE A 260 -9.54 -19.26 -12.54
N GLY A 261 -9.22 -19.82 -11.37
CA GLY A 261 -8.13 -19.36 -10.52
C GLY A 261 -7.68 -20.45 -9.57
N LYS A 262 -6.51 -21.05 -9.82
CA LYS A 262 -5.92 -22.12 -8.98
C LYS A 262 -4.40 -22.13 -9.06
N THR A 263 -3.76 -22.63 -8.01
CA THR A 263 -2.36 -23.08 -8.07
C THR A 263 -2.31 -24.50 -8.63
N LEU A 264 -1.53 -24.69 -9.69
CA LEU A 264 -1.38 -25.96 -10.40
C LEU A 264 0.06 -26.47 -10.27
N SER A 265 0.24 -27.79 -10.15
CA SER A 265 1.57 -28.42 -10.11
C SER A 265 2.30 -28.33 -11.45
N ALA A 266 3.58 -28.71 -11.50
CA ALA A 266 4.24 -28.94 -12.79
C ALA A 266 3.49 -30.02 -13.62
N GLY A 267 3.56 -29.92 -14.94
CA GLY A 267 2.90 -30.82 -15.91
C GLY A 267 1.77 -30.17 -16.70
N ASN A 268 0.97 -31.00 -17.34
CA ASN A 268 -0.09 -30.56 -18.25
C ASN A 268 -1.43 -30.48 -17.51
N HIS A 269 -2.13 -29.36 -17.68
CA HIS A 269 -3.43 -29.12 -17.06
C HIS A 269 -4.43 -28.64 -18.08
N GLN A 270 -5.57 -29.32 -18.17
CA GLN A 270 -6.66 -28.90 -19.05
C GLN A 270 -7.68 -28.07 -18.27
N ILE A 271 -7.89 -26.83 -18.71
CA ILE A 271 -8.87 -25.90 -18.14
C ILE A 271 -10.08 -25.85 -19.07
N PRO A 272 -11.25 -26.36 -18.65
CA PRO A 272 -12.48 -26.28 -19.45
C PRO A 272 -12.94 -24.82 -19.60
N LEU A 273 -13.18 -24.39 -20.83
CA LEU A 273 -13.61 -23.03 -21.18
C LEU A 273 -14.60 -23.08 -22.34
N ALA A 274 -15.62 -22.24 -22.31
CA ALA A 274 -16.51 -22.10 -23.48
C ALA A 274 -15.78 -21.45 -24.66
N ASN A 275 -16.37 -21.49 -25.85
CA ASN A 275 -15.83 -20.79 -27.01
C ASN A 275 -15.77 -19.28 -26.76
N GLY A 276 -14.59 -18.69 -26.99
CA GLY A 276 -14.40 -17.27 -26.71
C GLY A 276 -12.95 -16.83 -26.62
N PHE A 277 -12.78 -15.55 -26.29
CA PHE A 277 -11.49 -14.92 -26.05
C PHE A 277 -11.23 -14.83 -24.55
N TYR A 278 -10.04 -15.27 -24.15
CA TYR A 278 -9.61 -15.26 -22.76
C TYR A 278 -8.20 -14.68 -22.63
N VAL A 279 -7.89 -14.18 -21.44
CA VAL A 279 -6.52 -13.88 -21.01
C VAL A 279 -6.15 -14.92 -19.96
N VAL A 280 -5.12 -15.71 -20.23
CA VAL A 280 -4.54 -16.66 -19.29
C VAL A 280 -3.35 -15.97 -18.64
N LYS A 281 -3.42 -15.79 -17.32
CA LYS A 281 -2.34 -15.24 -16.50
C LYS A 281 -1.68 -16.37 -15.74
N VAL A 282 -0.36 -16.47 -15.82
CA VAL A 282 0.44 -17.38 -15.00
C VAL A 282 1.53 -16.58 -14.32
N ASN A 283 1.54 -16.57 -12.99
CA ASN A 283 2.42 -15.71 -12.19
C ASN A 283 2.34 -14.24 -12.65
N ASN A 284 3.44 -13.74 -13.24
CA ASN A 284 3.56 -12.36 -13.73
C ASN A 284 3.40 -12.24 -15.26
N GLY A 285 3.22 -13.34 -15.99
CA GLY A 285 2.98 -13.37 -17.44
C GLY A 285 1.49 -13.49 -17.78
N ALA A 286 1.10 -13.02 -18.96
CA ALA A 286 -0.27 -13.16 -19.46
C ALA A 286 -0.29 -13.29 -20.98
N GLU A 287 -1.17 -14.15 -21.51
CA GLU A 287 -1.34 -14.36 -22.95
C GLU A 287 -2.82 -14.47 -23.32
N LYS A 288 -3.16 -14.00 -24.52
CA LYS A 288 -4.53 -14.08 -25.04
C LYS A 288 -4.72 -15.40 -25.79
N VAL A 289 -5.77 -16.13 -25.46
CA VAL A 289 -6.13 -17.40 -26.11
C VAL A 289 -7.51 -17.31 -26.74
N VAL A 290 -7.68 -18.00 -27.87
CA VAL A 290 -8.97 -18.17 -28.56
C VAL A 290 -9.39 -19.63 -28.44
N VAL A 291 -10.40 -19.91 -27.62
CA VAL A 291 -10.96 -21.26 -27.45
C VAL A 291 -12.06 -21.47 -28.50
N ARG A 292 -12.04 -22.62 -29.19
CA ARG A 292 -12.93 -22.96 -30.31
C ARG A 292 -13.76 -24.21 -30.05
#